data_AF-A0A1I6T3Z3-F1
#
_entry.id   AF-A0A1I6T3Z3-F1
#
_cell.length_a   1.000
_cell.length_b   1.000
_cell.length_c   1.000
_cell.angle_alpha   90.00
_cell.angle_beta   90.00
_cell.angle_gamma   90.00
#
_symmetry.space_group_name_H-M   'P 1'
#
loop_
_entity.id
_entity.type
_entity.pdbx_description
1 polymer ?
#
loop_
_entity_poly.entity_id
_entity_poly.type
_entity_poly.pdbx_seq_one_letter_code
_entity_poly.pdbx_strand_id
1 'polypeptide(L)'
;MNISIEKCTDLAHEVGGTIGDCILELVSEIQDLREQVANKRYCYPKLIGSSEVAELLGIDRRNLHHKRKTKGFPEPIMELKSGPLWNEETIRAYRDESDDLRRKVDS
;
A
#
# COMPACT_ATOMS: atom_id res chain seq x y z
N MET A 1 -14.45 27.19 3.97
CA MET A 1 -15.36 27.52 2.85
C MET A 1 -15.69 26.20 2.15
N ASN A 2 -16.96 25.78 2.13
CA ASN A 2 -17.36 24.48 1.59
C ASN A 2 -18.23 24.72 0.36
N ILE A 3 -17.59 24.98 -0.78
CA ILE A 3 -18.28 25.12 -2.07
C ILE A 3 -18.38 23.71 -2.67
N SER A 4 -19.58 23.28 -3.05
CA SER A 4 -19.76 21.98 -3.72
C SER A 4 -19.41 22.11 -5.20
N ILE A 5 -18.93 21.01 -5.79
CA ILE A 5 -18.60 20.97 -7.22
C ILE A 5 -19.82 21.34 -8.09
N GLU A 6 -21.00 20.82 -7.75
CA GLU A 6 -22.26 21.19 -8.40
C GLU A 6 -22.47 22.70 -8.48
N LYS A 7 -22.27 23.41 -7.37
CA LYS A 7 -22.45 24.88 -7.34
C LYS A 7 -21.42 25.60 -8.21
N CYS A 8 -20.20 25.09 -8.33
CA CYS A 8 -19.21 25.66 -9.25
C CYS A 8 -19.60 25.43 -10.72
N THR A 9 -20.12 24.24 -11.04
CA THR A 9 -20.57 23.91 -12.39
C THR A 9 -21.77 24.76 -12.79
N ASP A 10 -22.76 24.92 -11.91
CA ASP A 10 -23.91 25.79 -12.15
C ASP A 10 -23.48 27.25 -12.39
N LEU A 11 -22.58 27.76 -11.54
CA LEU A 11 -22.04 29.11 -11.70
C LEU A 11 -21.25 29.27 -13.00
N ALA A 12 -20.50 28.25 -13.42
CA ALA A 12 -19.75 28.28 -14.67
C ALA A 12 -20.67 28.39 -15.88
N HIS A 13 -21.81 27.69 -15.87
CA HIS A 13 -22.82 27.79 -16.91
C HIS A 13 -23.56 29.12 -16.90
N GLU A 14 -23.80 29.70 -15.71
CA GLU A 14 -24.43 31.02 -15.57
C GLU A 14 -23.51 32.14 -16.09
N VAL A 15 -22.23 32.11 -15.74
CA VAL A 15 -21.24 33.13 -16.16
C VAL A 15 -20.91 32.97 -17.65
N GLY A 16 -20.72 31.74 -18.12
CA GLY A 16 -20.36 31.42 -19.50
C GLY A 16 -19.06 32.09 -19.98
N GLY A 17 -18.80 31.95 -21.28
CA GLY A 17 -17.59 32.47 -21.92
C GLY A 17 -16.31 31.96 -21.27
N THR A 18 -15.21 32.69 -21.47
CA THR A 18 -13.88 32.26 -21.02
C THR A 18 -13.80 32.03 -19.50
N ILE A 19 -14.54 32.79 -18.69
CA ILE A 19 -14.53 32.61 -17.23
C ILE A 19 -15.27 31.33 -16.84
N GLY A 20 -16.43 31.06 -17.45
CA GLY A 20 -17.15 29.81 -17.25
C GLY A 20 -16.31 28.60 -17.66
N ASP A 21 -15.65 28.67 -18.82
CA ASP A 21 -14.77 27.60 -19.30
C ASP A 21 -13.61 27.32 -18.33
N CYS A 22 -12.95 28.36 -17.81
CA CYS A 22 -11.90 28.20 -16.79
C CYS A 22 -12.42 27.57 -15.49
N ILE A 23 -13.65 27.88 -15.08
CA ILE A 23 -14.24 27.26 -13.89
C ILE A 23 -14.50 25.77 -14.13
N LEU A 24 -15.00 25.39 -15.31
CA LEU A 24 -15.23 23.98 -15.67
C LEU A 24 -13.92 23.18 -15.73
N GLU A 25 -12.87 23.77 -16.30
CA GLU A 25 -11.54 23.14 -16.37
C GLU A 25 -10.98 22.87 -14.97
N LEU A 26 -11.02 23.87 -14.08
CA LEU A 26 -10.60 23.70 -12.68
C LEU A 26 -11.43 22.65 -11.94
N VAL A 27 -12.75 22.60 -12.19
CA VAL A 27 -13.63 21.57 -11.61
C VAL A 27 -13.20 20.17 -12.06
N SER A 28 -12.92 19.99 -13.35
CA SER A 28 -12.45 18.72 -13.91
C SER A 28 -11.14 18.27 -13.27
N GLU A 29 -10.17 19.17 -13.16
CA GLU A 29 -8.87 18.86 -12.57
C GLU A 29 -8.98 18.49 -11.09
N ILE A 30 -9.85 19.17 -10.34
CA ILE A 30 -10.15 18.82 -8.93
C ILE A 30 -10.80 17.44 -8.83
N GLN A 31 -11.66 17.05 -9.77
CA GLN A 31 -12.27 15.71 -9.80
C GLN A 31 -11.22 14.64 -10.05
N ASP A 32 -10.35 14.84 -11.03
CA ASP A 32 -9.25 13.93 -11.34
C ASP A 32 -8.29 13.78 -10.15
N LEU A 33 -7.95 14.89 -9.49
CA LEU A 33 -7.12 14.86 -8.29
C LEU A 33 -7.80 14.12 -7.13
N ARG A 34 -9.12 14.30 -6.95
CA ARG A 34 -9.89 13.54 -5.95
C ARG A 34 -9.89 12.06 -6.24
N GLU A 35 -10.05 11.66 -7.50
CA GLU A 35 -9.98 10.27 -7.91
C GLU A 35 -8.58 9.70 -7.72
N GLN A 36 -7.53 10.43 -8.10
CA GLN A 36 -6.15 10.03 -7.84
C GLN A 36 -5.85 9.86 -6.35
N VAL A 37 -6.36 10.75 -5.48
CA VAL A 37 -6.22 10.64 -4.02
C VAL A 37 -7.08 9.50 -3.47
N ALA A 38 -8.29 9.29 -4.00
CA ALA A 38 -9.16 8.18 -3.62
C ALA A 38 -8.56 6.82 -4.03
N ASN A 39 -7.93 6.75 -5.20
CA ASN A 39 -7.20 5.59 -5.70
C ASN A 39 -5.85 5.43 -4.99
N LYS A 40 -5.24 6.52 -4.52
CA LYS A 40 -4.11 6.52 -3.57
C LYS A 40 -4.54 6.30 -2.12
N ARG A 41 -5.83 6.04 -1.81
CA ARG A 41 -6.28 5.80 -0.42
C ARG A 41 -5.32 4.82 0.22
N TYR A 42 -4.52 5.34 1.15
CA TYR A 42 -3.62 4.66 2.06
C TYR A 42 -3.65 3.15 1.88
N CYS A 43 -2.82 2.63 0.98
CA CYS A 43 -2.50 1.21 0.98
C CYS A 43 -1.62 1.00 2.22
N TYR A 44 -2.23 0.95 3.40
CA TYR A 44 -1.53 0.54 4.60
C TYR A 44 -0.89 -0.81 4.25
N PRO A 45 0.43 -0.95 4.44
CA PRO A 45 1.10 -2.20 4.10
C PRO A 45 0.34 -3.32 4.82
N LYS A 46 0.04 -4.39 4.10
CA LYS A 46 -0.68 -5.51 4.71
C LYS A 46 0.22 -6.09 5.79
N LEU A 47 -0.19 -5.90 7.05
CA LEU A 47 0.56 -6.40 8.19
C LEU A 47 0.15 -7.83 8.49
N ILE A 48 1.14 -8.69 8.68
CA ILE A 48 0.96 -10.11 8.97
C ILE A 48 1.71 -10.50 10.24
N GLY A 49 1.14 -11.39 11.02
CA GLY A 49 1.74 -11.95 12.23
C GLY A 49 2.49 -13.26 11.98
N SER A 50 2.98 -13.85 13.07
CA SER A 50 3.84 -15.04 13.02
C SER A 50 3.24 -16.25 12.27
N SER A 51 1.92 -16.49 12.36
CA SER A 51 1.28 -17.60 11.64
C SER A 51 1.32 -17.40 10.13
N GLU A 52 0.92 -16.21 9.69
CA GLU A 52 0.84 -15.87 8.27
C GLU A 52 2.24 -15.81 7.64
N VAL A 53 3.24 -15.34 8.40
CA VAL A 53 4.65 -15.40 7.96
C VAL A 53 5.12 -16.84 7.76
N ALA A 54 4.82 -17.74 8.70
CA ALA A 54 5.22 -19.14 8.58
C ALA A 54 4.57 -19.82 7.37
N GLU A 55 3.28 -19.55 7.14
CA GLU A 55 2.54 -20.02 5.97
C GLU A 55 3.14 -19.49 4.66
N LEU A 56 3.43 -18.19 4.58
CA LEU A 56 3.99 -17.54 3.39
C LEU A 56 5.36 -18.12 3.00
N LEU A 57 6.16 -18.51 4.00
CA LEU A 57 7.47 -19.11 3.83
C LEU A 57 7.44 -20.64 3.65
N GLY A 58 6.26 -21.27 3.78
CA GLY A 58 6.12 -22.73 3.69
C GLY A 58 6.85 -23.48 4.81
N ILE A 59 6.93 -22.91 6.01
CA ILE A 59 7.62 -23.52 7.16
C ILE A 59 6.65 -23.80 8.31
N ASP A 60 7.00 -24.76 9.18
CA ASP A 60 6.31 -24.94 10.45
C ASP A 60 6.48 -23.70 11.35
N ARG A 61 5.39 -23.29 12.02
CA ARG A 61 5.36 -22.10 12.90
C ARG A 61 6.41 -22.16 14.02
N ARG A 62 6.78 -23.34 14.51
CA ARG A 62 7.83 -23.52 15.54
C ARG A 62 9.21 -23.15 15.00
N ASN A 63 9.45 -23.35 13.70
CA ASN A 63 10.72 -23.05 13.05
C ASN A 63 10.91 -21.55 12.79
N LEU A 64 9.83 -20.75 12.82
CA LEU A 64 9.91 -19.31 12.61
C LEU A 64 10.84 -18.64 13.64
N HIS A 65 10.84 -19.07 14.90
CA HIS A 65 11.73 -18.50 15.91
C HIS A 65 13.21 -18.71 15.56
N HIS A 66 13.57 -19.86 15.01
CA HIS A 66 14.93 -20.11 14.53
C HIS A 66 15.22 -19.33 13.24
N LYS A 67 14.26 -19.28 12.31
CA LYS A 67 14.38 -18.55 11.05
C LYS A 67 14.62 -17.06 11.26
N ARG A 68 13.96 -16.44 12.25
CA ARG A 68 14.20 -15.04 12.66
C ARG A 68 15.64 -14.74 13.07
N LYS A 69 16.41 -15.74 13.53
CA LYS A 69 17.82 -15.57 13.92
C LYS A 69 18.77 -15.69 12.73
N THR A 70 18.26 -16.07 11.56
CA THR A 70 19.08 -16.18 10.35
C THR A 70 19.39 -14.80 9.78
N LYS A 71 20.61 -14.63 9.28
CA LYS A 71 21.04 -13.36 8.69
C LYS A 71 20.13 -13.00 7.51
N GLY A 72 19.67 -11.75 7.49
CA GLY A 72 18.83 -11.21 6.42
C GLY A 72 17.34 -11.50 6.55
N PHE A 73 16.90 -12.17 7.62
CA PHE A 73 15.47 -12.27 7.90
C PHE A 73 14.88 -10.87 8.23
N PRO A 74 13.70 -10.51 7.70
CA PRO A 74 13.13 -9.19 7.95
C PRO A 74 12.80 -8.92 9.42
N GLU A 75 13.19 -7.76 9.91
CA GLU A 75 12.78 -7.28 11.24
C GLU A 75 11.28 -6.93 11.26
N PRO A 76 10.59 -7.19 12.38
CA PRO A 76 9.20 -6.82 12.51
C PRO A 76 9.05 -5.30 12.56
N ILE A 77 7.98 -4.81 11.96
CA ILE A 77 7.61 -3.38 11.99
C ILE A 77 7.16 -3.00 13.40
N MET A 78 6.54 -3.93 14.13
CA MET A 78 6.05 -3.71 15.48
C MET A 78 6.06 -5.00 16.29
N GLU A 79 6.36 -4.89 17.57
CA GLU A 79 6.24 -5.97 18.56
C GLU A 79 5.03 -5.68 19.47
N LEU A 80 3.99 -6.52 19.39
CA LEU A 80 2.80 -6.44 20.24
C LEU A 80 2.85 -7.49 21.35
N LYS A 81 2.00 -7.35 22.38
CA LYS A 81 1.81 -8.39 23.41
C LYS A 81 1.37 -9.74 22.80
N SER A 82 0.63 -9.71 21.70
CA SER A 82 0.20 -10.90 20.94
C SER A 82 1.29 -11.46 20.00
N GLY A 83 2.36 -10.71 19.78
CA GLY A 83 3.49 -11.09 18.92
C GLY A 83 3.89 -10.02 17.90
N PRO A 84 4.97 -10.28 17.15
CA PRO A 84 5.46 -9.39 16.09
C PRO A 84 4.53 -9.30 14.89
N LEU A 85 4.58 -8.14 14.22
CA LEU A 85 3.95 -7.87 12.92
C LEU A 85 4.98 -7.45 11.87
N TRP A 86 4.82 -7.95 10.65
CA TRP A 86 5.65 -7.63 9.49
C TRP A 86 4.82 -7.07 8.35
N ASN A 87 5.44 -6.31 7.44
CA ASN A 87 4.86 -6.06 6.13
C ASN A 87 4.95 -7.35 5.30
N GLU A 88 3.81 -7.79 4.78
CA GLU A 88 3.71 -8.97 3.91
C GLU A 88 4.64 -8.89 2.70
N GLU A 89 4.73 -7.72 2.05
CA GLU A 89 5.57 -7.55 0.86
C GLU A 89 7.05 -7.78 1.15
N THR A 90 7.53 -7.33 2.31
CA THR A 90 8.92 -7.54 2.74
C THR A 90 9.21 -9.02 2.96
N ILE A 91 8.26 -9.77 3.52
CA ILE A 91 8.41 -11.22 3.73
C ILE A 91 8.39 -11.97 2.39
N ARG A 92 7.55 -11.54 1.43
CA ARG A 92 7.53 -12.09 0.07
C ARG A 92 8.86 -11.85 -0.65
N ALA A 93 9.36 -10.62 -0.61
CA ALA A 93 10.66 -10.29 -1.19
C ALA A 93 11.79 -11.16 -0.62
N TYR A 94 11.84 -11.30 0.72
CA TYR A 94 12.82 -12.17 1.38
C TYR A 94 12.73 -13.64 0.93
N ARG A 95 11.51 -14.17 0.78
CA ARG A 95 11.31 -15.54 0.29
C ARG A 95 11.85 -15.70 -1.11
N ASP A 96 11.46 -14.79 -2.00
CA ASP A 96 11.80 -14.85 -3.42
C ASP A 96 13.34 -14.73 -3.61
N GLU A 97 13.99 -13.83 -2.87
CA GLU A 97 15.46 -13.71 -2.81
C GLU A 97 16.13 -14.98 -2.28
N SER A 98 15.59 -15.56 -1.20
CA SER A 98 16.13 -16.80 -0.61
C SER A 98 16.03 -17.98 -1.58
N ASP A 99 14.95 -18.05 -2.35
CA ASP A 99 14.72 -19.11 -3.33
C ASP A 99 15.58 -18.90 -4.59
N ASP A 100 15.81 -17.66 -5.02
CA ASP A 100 16.77 -17.33 -6.07
C ASP A 100 18.20 -17.77 -5.68
N LEU A 101 18.60 -17.51 -4.44
CA LEU A 101 19.91 -17.92 -3.93
C LEU A 101 20.06 -19.44 -3.90
N ARG A 102 19.03 -20.18 -3.49
CA ARG A 102 19.03 -21.65 -3.51
C ARG A 102 19.20 -22.18 -4.94
N ARG A 103 18.43 -21.67 -5.90
CA ARG A 103 18.51 -22.06 -7.31
C ARG A 103 19.90 -21.83 -7.93
N LYS A 104 20.58 -20.74 -7.56
CA LYS A 104 21.94 -20.44 -8.03
C LYS A 104 23.01 -21.34 -7.44
N VAL A 105 22.80 -21.88 -6.25
CA VAL A 105 23.74 -22.83 -5.61
C VAL A 105 23.59 -24.23 -6.20
N ASP A 106 22.39 -24.57 -6.66
CA ASP A 106 22.08 -25.89 -7.25
C ASP A 106 22.36 -25.97 -8.78
N SER A 107 22.79 -24.87 -9.41
CA SER A 107 23.13 -24.78 -10.86
C SER A 107 24.64 -24.72 -11.08
#